data_AF-A0A413WPJ3-F1
#
_entry.id   AF-A0A413WPJ3-F1
#
_cell.length_a   1.000
_cell.length_b   1.000
_cell.length_c   1.000
_cell.angle_alpha   90.00
_cell.angle_beta   90.00
_cell.angle_gamma   90.00
#
_symmetry.space_group_name_H-M   'P 1'
#
loop_
_entity.id
_entity.type
_entity.pdbx_description
1 polymer ?
#
loop_
_entity_poly.entity_id
_entity_poly.type
_entity_poly.pdbx_seq_one_letter_code
_entity_poly.pdbx_strand_id
1 'polypeptide(L)' 'MTDVTEFHLFGEKLYLSTMMDLANREIIAYSMSDKPKYPFINEMLDQTIAKLDSDSIKKRLKT' A
#
# COMPACT_ATOMS: atom_id res chain seq x y z
N MET A 1 7.20 -2.49 -5.81
CA MET A 1 7.79 -3.35 -4.77
C MET A 1 6.78 -3.49 -3.65
N THR A 2 6.64 -4.68 -3.07
CA THR A 2 5.76 -4.91 -1.90
C THR A 2 6.59 -5.45 -0.75
N ASP A 3 6.28 -5.02 0.46
CA ASP A 3 6.90 -5.56 1.68
C ASP A 3 5.85 -5.67 2.81
N VAL A 4 6.13 -6.55 3.78
CA VAL A 4 5.34 -6.69 5.01
C VAL A 4 6.29 -6.57 6.20
N THR A 5 6.04 -5.58 7.04
CA THR A 5 6.87 -5.28 8.23
C THR A 5 6.07 -5.51 9.51
N GLU A 6 6.63 -6.28 10.45
CA GLU A 6 6.11 -6.41 11.81
C GLU A 6 6.75 -5.34 12.72
N PHE A 7 5.96 -4.67 13.54
CA PHE A 7 6.43 -3.76 14.57
C PHE A 7 5.57 -3.87 15.84
N HIS A 8 6.14 -3.46 16.97
CA HIS A 8 5.47 -3.51 18.27
C HIS A 8 5.01 -2.11 18.66
N LEU A 9 3.73 -1.97 19.04
CA LEU A 9 3.15 -0.71 19.48
C LEU A 9 2.26 -0.95 20.70
N PHE A 10 2.52 -0.25 21.80
CA PHE A 10 1.77 -0.40 23.06
C PHE A 10 1.68 -1.83 23.60
N GLY A 11 2.71 -2.66 23.35
CA GLY A 11 2.73 -4.07 23.76
C GLY A 11 2.04 -5.03 22.79
N GLU A 12 1.43 -4.51 21.73
CA GLU A 12 0.75 -5.29 20.70
C GLU A 12 1.61 -5.41 19.44
N LYS A 13 1.44 -6.52 18.71
CA LYS A 13 2.07 -6.72 17.39
C LYS A 13 1.18 -6.14 16.30
N LEU A 14 1.78 -5.32 15.44
CA LEU A 14 1.14 -4.75 14.26
C LEU A 14 1.95 -5.11 13.01
N TYR A 15 1.23 -5.28 11.92
CA TYR A 15 1.75 -5.62 10.61
C TYR A 15 1.38 -4.51 9.64
N LEU A 16 2.37 -4.00 8.93
CA LEU A 16 2.21 -2.99 7.88
C LEU A 16 2.54 -3.65 6.53
N SER A 17 1.60 -3.64 5.59
CA SER A 17 1.88 -3.93 4.19
C SER A 17 1.96 -2.62 3.43
N THR A 18 2.96 -2.50 2.57
CA THR A 18 3.14 -1.32 1.71
C THR A 18 3.33 -1.74 0.25
N MET A 19 2.90 -0.88 -0.66
CA MET A 19 3.36 -0.89 -2.05
C MET A 19 4.12 0.39 -2.36
N MET A 20 5.30 0.20 -2.95
CA MET A 20 6.22 1.27 -3.33
C MET A 20 6.41 1.30 -4.85
N ASP A 21 6.36 2.50 -5.42
CA ASP A 21 6.84 2.79 -6.77
C ASP A 21 8.37 2.84 -6.77
N LEU A 22 9.00 2.01 -7.59
CA LEU A 22 10.45 1.90 -7.67
C LEU A 22 11.12 3.03 -8.45
N ALA A 23 10.37 3.79 -9.26
CA ALA A 23 10.92 4.89 -10.04
C ALA A 23 11.30 6.09 -9.16
N ASN A 24 10.44 6.43 -8.20
CA ASN A 24 10.59 7.59 -7.32
C ASN A 24 10.69 7.24 -5.82
N ARG A 25 10.57 5.95 -5.46
CA ARG A 25 10.56 5.43 -4.08
C ARG A 25 9.38 5.93 -3.22
N GLU A 26 8.30 6.35 -3.85
CA GLU A 26 7.08 6.76 -3.16
C GLU A 26 6.26 5.54 -2.70
N ILE A 27 5.69 5.60 -1.50
CA ILE A 27 4.70 4.63 -1.06
C ILE A 27 3.35 5.03 -1.66
N ILE A 28 2.80 4.17 -2.52
CA ILE A 28 1.57 4.45 -3.27
C ILE A 28 0.32 3.84 -2.61
N ALA A 29 0.50 2.85 -1.73
CA ALA A 29 -0.57 2.25 -0.94
C ALA A 29 -0.02 1.60 0.33
N TYR A 30 -0.86 1.50 1.36
CA TYR A 30 -0.52 0.79 2.59
C TYR A 30 -1.76 0.28 3.32
N SER A 31 -1.56 -0.73 4.16
CA SER A 31 -2.58 -1.21 5.09
C SER A 31 -1.92 -1.72 6.37
N MET A 32 -2.65 -1.63 7.48
CA MET A 32 -2.17 -2.10 8.78
C MET A 32 -3.17 -3.06 9.41
N SER A 33 -2.68 -4.07 10.10
CA SER A 33 -3.51 -5.02 10.85
C SER A 33 -2.76 -5.56 12.06
N ASP A 34 -3.52 -6.00 13.07
CA ASP A 34 -3.02 -6.76 14.21
C ASP A 34 -2.62 -8.21 13.82
N LYS A 35 -2.97 -8.66 12.60
CA LYS A 35 -2.70 -10.01 12.11
C LYS A 35 -2.26 -9.99 10.64
N PRO A 36 -1.26 -10.78 10.23
CA PRO A 36 -0.79 -10.80 8.85
C PRO A 36 -1.67 -11.71 7.99
N LYS A 37 -2.91 -11.30 7.71
CA LYS A 37 -3.89 -12.07 6.93
C LYS A 37 -4.12 -11.53 5.52
N TYR A 38 -4.65 -12.35 4.62
CA TYR A 38 -4.97 -11.91 3.26
C TYR A 38 -5.80 -10.59 3.15
N PRO A 39 -6.80 -10.32 4.01
CA PRO A 39 -7.62 -9.11 3.88
C PRO A 39 -6.84 -7.79 3.92
N PHE A 40 -5.84 -7.64 4.80
CA PHE A 40 -5.08 -6.38 4.84
C PHE A 40 -4.20 -6.24 3.59
N ILE A 41 -3.64 -7.33 3.06
CA ILE A 41 -2.93 -7.29 1.77
C ILE A 41 -3.87 -6.90 0.63
N ASN A 42 -5.07 -7.48 0.59
CA ASN A 42 -6.05 -7.16 -0.44
C ASN A 42 -6.45 -5.69 -0.41
N GLU A 43 -6.65 -5.11 0.77
CA GLU A 43 -6.95 -3.69 0.93
C GLU A 43 -5.85 -2.79 0.34
N MET A 44 -4.58 -3.10 0.60
CA MET A 44 -3.45 -2.37 0.02
C MET A 44 -3.41 -2.49 -1.51
N LEU A 45 -3.74 -3.67 -2.06
CA LEU A 45 -3.83 -3.87 -3.51
C LEU A 45 -4.97 -3.06 -4.13
N ASP A 46 -6.15 -3.05 -3.51
CA ASP A 46 -7.30 -2.27 -3.97
C ASP A 46 -6.98 -0.77 -4.00
N GLN A 47 -6.34 -0.27 -2.94
CA GLN A 47 -5.84 1.12 -2.90
C GLN A 47 -4.84 1.41 -4.02
N THR A 48 -3.91 0.48 -4.27
CA THR A 48 -2.92 0.62 -5.34
C THR A 48 -3.59 0.77 -6.70
N ILE A 49 -4.50 -0.14 -7.04
CA ILE A 49 -5.18 -0.14 -8.34
C ILE A 49 -5.94 1.16 -8.54
N ALA A 50 -6.70 1.59 -7.52
CA ALA A 50 -7.43 2.86 -7.56
C ALA A 50 -6.51 4.08 -7.78
N LYS A 51 -5.32 4.08 -7.17
CA LYS A 51 -4.32 5.15 -7.35
C LYS A 51 -3.76 5.15 -8.77
N LEU A 52 -3.38 3.98 -9.30
CA LEU A 52 -2.83 3.84 -10.65
C LEU A 52 -3.83 4.25 -11.73
N ASP A 53 -5.11 3.90 -11.56
CA ASP A 53 -6.18 4.30 -12.46
C ASP A 53 -6.37 5.83 -12.45
N SER A 54 -6.40 6.42 -11.26
CA SER A 54 -6.52 7.86 -11.07
C SER A 54 -5.36 8.63 -11.71
N ASP A 55 -4.13 8.15 -11.54
CA ASP A 55 -2.93 8.80 -12.11
C ASP A 55 -2.86 8.61 -13.63
N SER A 56 -3.31 7.47 -14.14
CA SER A 56 -3.45 7.22 -15.59
C SER A 56 -4.45 8.16 -16.24
N ILE A 57 -5.58 8.44 -15.57
CA ILE A 57 -6.58 9.42 -16.04
C ILE A 57 -5.98 10.84 -16.00
N LYS A 58 -5.32 11.23 -14.90
CA LYS A 58 -4.69 12.56 -14.77
C LYS A 58 -3.61 12.80 -15.84
N LYS A 59 -2.84 11.77 -16.20
CA LYS A 59 -1.84 11.86 -17.27
C LYS A 59 -2.48 12.13 -18.63
N ARG A 60 -3.62 11.49 -18.93
CA ARG A 60 -4.39 11.70 -20.18
C ARG A 60 -5.00 13.10 -20.27
N LEU A 61 -5.42 13.68 -19.15
CA LEU A 61 -6.04 15.02 -19.12
C LEU A 61 -5.01 16.18 -19.15
N LYS A 62 -3.72 15.89 -18.97
CA LYS A 62 -2.63 16.88 -18.97
C LYS A 62 -1.86 16.94 -20.30
N THR A 63 -2.41 16.35 -21.36
CA THR A 63 -1.85 16.38 -22.73
C THR A 63 -2.78 17.21 -23.62
#